data_AF-A0A837KU45-F1
#
_entry.id   AF-A0A837KU45-F1
#
_cell.length_a   1.000
_cell.length_b   1.000
_cell.length_c   1.000
_cell.angle_alpha   90.00
_cell.angle_beta   90.00
_cell.angle_gamma   90.00
#
_symmetry.space_group_name_H-M   'P 1'
#
loop_
_entity.id
_entity.type
_entity.pdbx_description
1 polymer ?
#
loop_
_entity_poly.entity_id
_entity_poly.type
_entity_poly.pdbx_seq_one_letter_code
_entity_poly.pdbx_strand_id
1 'polypeptide(L)'
;MSDPFFSNYKAFVVIPADEKQMGPEPFDPKDYASHFILTFSLYDAVISSWREATKYKVQAKKGLLNVIDGFNAKRRGTARLHLLEMEEDQAYFVLALSLKVQKDNEKAVMETITNLLDKDFATDLLIGETWYQIIGAKGKFERKLFSYSVQPYDYRPK
;
A
#
# COMPACT_ATOMS: atom_id res chain seq x y z
N MET A 1 -51.05 16.41 18.15
CA MET A 1 -49.62 16.59 17.79
C MET A 1 -49.09 15.21 17.47
N SER A 2 -48.63 14.97 16.25
CA SER A 2 -48.03 13.68 15.86
C SER A 2 -46.65 13.60 16.49
N ASP A 3 -46.44 12.61 17.35
CA ASP A 3 -45.11 12.30 17.87
C ASP A 3 -44.18 12.06 16.65
N PRO A 4 -43.01 12.73 16.56
CA PRO A 4 -42.14 12.57 15.40
C PRO A 4 -41.75 11.09 15.26
N PHE A 5 -42.07 10.49 14.11
CA PHE A 5 -41.92 9.05 13.82
C PHE A 5 -40.53 8.46 14.17
N PHE A 6 -39.49 9.30 14.19
CA PHE A 6 -38.12 8.93 14.51
C PHE A 6 -37.64 9.38 15.89
N SER A 7 -38.52 9.71 16.84
CA SER A 7 -38.13 10.21 18.17
C SER A 7 -37.22 9.26 18.97
N ASN A 8 -37.22 7.97 18.64
CA ASN A 8 -36.40 6.94 19.28
C ASN A 8 -35.11 6.59 18.51
N TYR A 9 -34.76 7.29 17.42
CA TYR A 9 -33.65 6.90 16.53
C TYR A 9 -32.30 6.72 17.25
N LYS A 10 -32.06 7.49 18.32
CA LYS A 10 -30.83 7.40 19.14
C LYS A 10 -30.62 6.02 19.77
N ALA A 11 -31.69 5.26 20.03
CA ALA A 11 -31.60 3.89 20.53
C ALA A 11 -31.06 2.89 19.48
N PHE A 12 -31.05 3.28 18.20
CA PHE A 12 -30.58 2.48 17.07
C PHE A 12 -29.26 3.00 16.49
N VAL A 13 -28.71 4.09 17.05
CA VAL A 13 -27.39 4.60 16.66
C VAL A 13 -26.33 3.67 17.26
N VAL A 14 -25.78 2.80 16.42
CA VAL A 14 -24.57 2.06 16.74
C VAL A 14 -23.39 3.01 16.51
N ILE A 15 -22.83 3.53 17.60
CA ILE A 15 -21.57 4.26 17.55
C ILE A 15 -20.49 3.24 17.19
N PRO A 16 -19.75 3.42 16.07
CA PRO A 16 -18.63 2.54 15.76
C PRO A 16 -17.71 2.50 16.97
N ALA A 17 -17.46 1.31 17.51
CA ALA A 17 -16.43 1.16 18.52
C ALA A 17 -15.14 1.66 17.87
N ASP A 18 -14.49 2.66 18.48
CA ASP A 18 -13.15 3.06 18.07
C ASP A 18 -12.33 1.78 18.01
N GLU A 19 -11.96 1.35 16.79
CA GLU A 19 -11.01 0.27 16.63
C GLU A 19 -9.79 0.73 17.41
N LYS A 20 -9.55 0.07 18.56
CA LYS A 20 -8.40 0.37 19.40
C LYS A 20 -7.20 0.34 18.47
N GLN A 21 -6.65 1.52 18.17
CA GLN A 21 -5.35 1.66 17.55
C GLN A 21 -4.35 1.09 18.55
N MET A 22 -4.25 -0.24 18.61
CA MET A 22 -3.09 -0.90 19.17
C MET A 22 -1.93 -0.38 18.33
N GLY A 23 -0.98 0.27 19.01
CA GLY A 23 0.19 0.87 18.39
C GLY A 23 0.93 -0.13 17.48
N PRO A 24 1.87 0.38 16.66
CA PRO A 24 2.57 -0.44 15.68
C PRO A 24 3.18 -1.68 16.34
N GLU A 25 2.73 -2.87 15.95
CA GLU A 25 3.33 -4.12 16.41
C GLU A 25 4.79 -4.18 15.95
N PRO A 26 5.74 -4.55 16.83
CA PRO A 26 7.11 -4.77 16.42
C PRO A 26 7.13 -5.82 15.29
N PHE A 27 7.93 -5.56 14.25
CA PHE A 27 8.10 -6.50 13.16
C PHE A 27 9.12 -7.57 13.56
N ASP A 28 8.71 -8.83 13.62
CA ASP A 28 9.62 -9.98 13.63
C ASP A 28 9.49 -10.71 12.28
N PRO A 29 10.56 -10.76 11.45
CA PRO A 29 10.55 -11.55 10.22
C PRO A 29 10.13 -13.01 10.43
N LYS A 30 10.40 -13.60 11.59
CA LYS A 30 10.05 -14.99 11.91
C LYS A 30 8.55 -15.25 12.00
N ASP A 31 7.74 -14.20 12.19
CA ASP A 31 6.28 -14.31 12.20
C ASP A 31 5.69 -14.51 10.80
N TYR A 32 6.52 -14.45 9.76
CA TYR A 32 6.14 -14.55 8.36
C TYR A 32 6.88 -15.71 7.69
N ALA A 33 6.19 -16.42 6.78
CA ALA A 33 6.70 -17.62 6.16
C ALA A 33 7.45 -17.36 4.84
N SER A 34 7.24 -16.19 4.22
CA SER A 34 7.89 -15.83 2.96
C SER A 34 8.10 -14.32 2.85
N HIS A 35 9.20 -13.95 2.20
CA HIS A 35 9.62 -12.57 2.01
C HIS A 35 9.94 -12.29 0.55
N PHE A 36 9.65 -11.08 0.10
CA PHE A 36 9.84 -10.64 -1.27
C PHE A 36 10.38 -9.21 -1.30
N ILE A 37 11.25 -8.94 -2.26
CA ILE A 37 11.65 -7.59 -2.63
C ILE A 37 10.77 -7.14 -3.80
N LEU A 38 10.12 -6.00 -3.63
CA LEU A 38 9.28 -5.37 -4.62
C LEU A 38 9.96 -4.09 -5.09
N THR A 39 10.25 -3.97 -6.39
CA THR A 39 10.79 -2.74 -6.97
C THR A 39 9.69 -2.07 -7.78
N PHE A 40 9.33 -0.84 -7.44
CA PHE A 40 8.30 -0.05 -8.11
C PHE A 40 8.92 1.12 -8.86
N SER A 41 8.57 1.27 -10.14
CA SER A 41 8.92 2.44 -10.96
C SER A 41 7.66 3.10 -11.50
N LEU A 42 7.66 4.42 -11.65
CA LEU A 42 6.54 5.13 -12.26
C LEU A 42 6.24 4.62 -13.67
N TYR A 43 4.96 4.35 -13.94
CA TYR A 43 4.49 3.97 -15.27
C TYR A 43 4.17 5.22 -16.08
N ASP A 44 4.67 5.30 -17.32
CA ASP A 44 4.48 6.48 -18.19
C ASP A 44 4.88 7.79 -17.47
N ALA A 45 6.04 7.77 -16.80
CA ALA A 45 6.45 8.84 -15.90
C ALA A 45 6.65 10.18 -16.63
N VAL A 46 6.15 11.28 -16.04
CA VAL A 46 6.46 12.65 -16.51
C VAL A 46 7.52 13.35 -15.66
N ILE A 47 7.99 12.67 -14.60
CA ILE A 47 9.10 13.10 -13.75
C ILE A 47 10.24 12.08 -13.85
N SER A 48 11.46 12.57 -13.69
CA SER A 48 12.67 11.75 -13.68
C SER A 48 13.17 11.41 -12.28
N SER A 49 12.72 12.16 -11.26
CA SER A 49 13.12 11.98 -9.86
C SER A 49 12.01 12.42 -8.90
N TRP A 50 11.98 11.87 -7.68
CA TRP A 50 10.98 12.26 -6.66
C TRP A 50 11.07 13.73 -6.27
N ARG A 51 12.23 14.40 -6.42
CA ARG A 51 12.35 15.86 -6.20
C ARG A 51 11.35 16.66 -7.04
N GLU A 52 11.09 16.20 -8.25
CA GLU A 52 10.18 16.88 -9.17
C GLU A 52 8.71 16.71 -8.82
N ALA A 53 8.35 15.71 -8.00
CA ALA A 53 6.97 15.46 -7.58
C ALA A 53 6.35 16.67 -6.84
N THR A 54 7.19 17.47 -6.17
CA THR A 54 6.77 18.71 -5.50
C THR A 54 6.19 19.75 -6.46
N LYS A 55 6.63 19.79 -7.72
CA LYS A 55 6.07 20.65 -8.78
C LYS A 55 4.59 20.34 -9.04
N TYR A 56 4.19 19.09 -8.78
CA TYR A 56 2.83 18.57 -8.91
C TYR A 56 2.09 18.50 -7.56
N LYS A 57 2.64 19.13 -6.51
CA LYS A 57 2.10 19.10 -5.14
C LYS A 57 1.97 17.69 -4.55
N VAL A 58 2.75 16.74 -5.04
CA VAL A 58 2.78 15.36 -4.54
C VAL A 58 3.89 15.24 -3.49
N GLN A 59 3.56 14.83 -2.26
CA GLN A 59 4.55 14.54 -1.21
C GLN A 59 4.90 13.05 -1.22
N ALA A 60 5.58 12.61 -2.28
CA ALA A 60 5.71 11.19 -2.63
C ALA A 60 6.10 10.28 -1.45
N LYS A 61 7.15 10.62 -0.69
CA LYS A 61 7.60 9.81 0.46
C LYS A 61 6.56 9.73 1.57
N LYS A 62 5.93 10.86 1.92
CA LYS A 62 4.91 10.92 2.96
C LYS A 62 3.64 10.18 2.55
N GLY A 63 3.18 10.40 1.31
CA GLY A 63 2.03 9.69 0.75
C GLY A 63 2.25 8.18 0.72
N LEU A 64 3.45 7.74 0.31
CA LEU A 64 3.82 6.32 0.30
C LEU A 64 3.80 5.72 1.71
N LEU A 65 4.40 6.38 2.70
CA LEU A 65 4.40 5.91 4.09
C LEU A 65 2.98 5.78 4.64
N ASN A 66 2.12 6.77 4.41
CA ASN A 66 0.72 6.71 4.83
C ASN A 66 -0.03 5.52 4.23
N VAL A 67 0.22 5.20 2.95
CA VAL A 67 -0.40 4.04 2.30
C VAL A 67 0.17 2.73 2.86
N ILE A 68 1.48 2.66 3.13
CA ILE A 68 2.10 1.49 3.77
C ILE A 68 1.50 1.26 5.16
N ASP A 69 1.32 2.31 5.95
CA ASP A 69 0.73 2.22 7.28
C ASP A 69 -0.74 1.76 7.21
N GLY A 70 -1.51 2.33 6.29
CA GLY A 70 -2.89 1.91 6.02
C GLY A 70 -2.98 0.44 5.55
N PHE A 71 -2.09 0.02 4.65
CA PHE A 71 -2.00 -1.37 4.20
C PHE A 71 -1.68 -2.31 5.37
N ASN A 72 -0.68 -1.97 6.18
CA ASN A 72 -0.25 -2.79 7.32
C ASN A 72 -1.33 -2.91 8.39
N ALA A 73 -2.11 -1.84 8.62
CA ALA A 73 -3.27 -1.88 9.49
C ALA A 73 -4.37 -2.81 8.94
N LYS A 74 -4.72 -2.67 7.65
CA LYS A 74 -5.74 -3.51 6.98
C LYS A 74 -5.34 -4.99 6.90
N ARG A 75 -4.05 -5.29 6.74
CA ARG A 75 -3.50 -6.64 6.53
C ARG A 75 -2.80 -7.20 7.76
N ARG A 76 -3.04 -6.63 8.94
CA ARG A 76 -2.42 -7.05 10.21
C ARG A 76 -2.47 -8.56 10.39
N GLY A 77 -1.31 -9.14 10.68
CA GLY A 77 -1.16 -10.58 10.90
C GLY A 77 -1.26 -11.45 9.64
N THR A 78 -1.39 -10.89 8.43
CA THR A 78 -1.43 -11.67 7.17
C THR A 78 -0.34 -11.26 6.18
N ALA A 79 -0.13 -9.96 6.02
CA ALA A 79 0.91 -9.39 5.16
C ALA A 79 1.49 -8.13 5.81
N ARG A 80 2.73 -7.80 5.48
CA ARG A 80 3.38 -6.57 5.92
C ARG A 80 4.29 -6.00 4.84
N LEU A 81 4.16 -4.69 4.61
CA LEU A 81 5.05 -3.90 3.77
C LEU A 81 6.02 -3.09 4.63
N HIS A 82 7.25 -2.98 4.16
CA HIS A 82 8.26 -2.11 4.74
C HIS A 82 9.01 -1.38 3.63
N LEU A 83 9.20 -0.07 3.78
CA LEU A 83 9.97 0.73 2.83
C LEU A 83 11.46 0.49 3.05
N LEU A 84 12.15 -0.05 2.05
CA LEU A 84 13.60 -0.27 2.08
C LEU A 84 14.36 0.91 1.48
N GLU A 85 13.88 1.44 0.37
CA GLU A 85 14.59 2.44 -0.41
C GLU A 85 13.63 3.41 -1.09
N MET A 86 13.93 4.70 -1.02
CA MET A 86 13.30 5.75 -1.80
C MET A 86 14.21 6.98 -1.81
N GLU A 87 15.14 7.00 -2.76
CA GLU A 87 16.09 8.10 -2.94
C GLU A 87 15.47 9.22 -3.77
N GLU A 88 15.72 10.47 -3.41
CA GLU A 88 15.03 11.60 -4.02
C GLU A 88 15.38 11.82 -5.50
N ASP A 89 16.57 11.40 -5.92
CA ASP A 89 17.14 11.60 -7.26
C ASP A 89 16.65 10.57 -8.29
N GLN A 90 15.87 9.58 -7.86
CA GLN A 90 15.33 8.53 -8.72
C GLN A 90 13.81 8.52 -8.63
N ALA A 91 13.14 7.96 -9.64
CA ALA A 91 11.68 7.84 -9.71
C ALA A 91 11.21 6.39 -9.50
N TYR A 92 11.89 5.68 -8.59
CA TYR A 92 11.53 4.34 -8.14
C TYR A 92 11.61 4.24 -6.61
N PHE A 93 11.02 3.19 -6.05
CA PHE A 93 11.21 2.82 -4.65
C PHE A 93 11.20 1.31 -4.49
N VAL A 94 11.75 0.82 -3.36
CA VAL A 94 11.85 -0.61 -3.05
C VAL A 94 11.13 -0.89 -1.74
N LEU A 95 10.26 -1.90 -1.75
CA LEU A 95 9.57 -2.40 -0.57
C LEU A 95 9.99 -3.84 -0.27
N ALA A 96 10.04 -4.19 1.01
CA ALA A 96 9.94 -5.58 1.44
C ALA A 96 8.47 -5.94 1.66
N LEU A 97 8.04 -7.08 1.13
CA LEU A 97 6.75 -7.69 1.43
C LEU A 97 6.99 -8.99 2.19
N SER A 98 6.35 -9.12 3.35
CA SER A 98 6.35 -10.37 4.13
C SER A 98 4.93 -10.94 4.18
N LEU A 99 4.78 -12.23 3.91
CA LEU A 99 3.50 -12.95 3.93
C LEU A 99 3.53 -14.07 4.97
N LYS A 100 2.46 -14.15 5.78
CA LYS A 100 2.35 -15.17 6.83
C LYS A 100 2.05 -16.56 6.28
N VAL A 101 1.31 -16.64 5.17
CA VAL A 101 0.94 -17.91 4.55
C VAL A 101 1.97 -18.27 3.49
N GLN A 102 2.63 -19.40 3.67
CA GLN A 102 3.39 -20.04 2.62
C GLN A 102 2.42 -20.74 1.67
N LYS A 103 2.54 -20.51 0.37
CA LYS A 103 1.87 -21.35 -0.63
C LYS A 103 2.94 -22.17 -1.34
N ASP A 104 2.71 -23.47 -1.44
CA ASP A 104 3.64 -24.41 -2.10
C ASP A 104 3.67 -24.27 -3.63
N ASN A 105 2.92 -23.31 -4.18
CA ASN A 105 2.82 -23.05 -5.60
C ASN A 105 3.17 -21.59 -5.89
N GLU A 106 4.28 -21.38 -6.60
CA GLU A 106 4.79 -20.07 -7.03
C GLU A 106 3.73 -19.25 -7.76
N LYS A 107 2.94 -19.86 -8.64
CA LYS A 107 1.86 -19.16 -9.36
C LYS A 107 0.81 -18.62 -8.40
N ALA A 108 0.43 -19.42 -7.40
CA ALA A 108 -0.56 -19.02 -6.41
C ALA A 108 -0.03 -17.94 -5.45
N VAL A 109 1.28 -17.95 -5.15
CA VAL A 109 1.95 -16.87 -4.41
C VAL A 109 1.88 -15.58 -5.22
N MET A 110 2.32 -15.62 -6.49
CA MET A 110 2.36 -14.45 -7.35
C MET A 110 0.96 -13.85 -7.57
N GLU A 111 -0.06 -14.67 -7.81
CA GLU A 111 -1.45 -14.20 -7.88
C GLU A 111 -1.89 -13.51 -6.58
N THR A 112 -1.43 -13.97 -5.43
CA THR A 112 -1.74 -13.33 -4.13
C THR A 112 -1.06 -11.97 -4.02
N ILE A 113 0.22 -11.90 -4.37
CA ILE A 113 0.98 -10.65 -4.34
C ILE A 113 0.35 -9.64 -5.28
N THR A 114 0.06 -10.01 -6.53
CA THR A 114 -0.61 -9.15 -7.50
C THR A 114 -1.96 -8.67 -6.98
N ASN A 115 -2.80 -9.56 -6.43
CA ASN A 115 -4.08 -9.16 -5.87
C ASN A 115 -3.94 -8.17 -4.70
N LEU A 116 -2.98 -8.38 -3.80
CA LEU A 116 -2.69 -7.46 -2.69
C LEU A 116 -2.23 -6.10 -3.20
N LEU A 117 -1.28 -6.10 -4.14
CA LEU A 117 -0.72 -4.88 -4.69
C LEU A 117 -1.73 -4.09 -5.49
N ASP A 118 -2.53 -4.73 -6.33
CA ASP A 118 -3.50 -4.03 -7.18
C ASP A 118 -4.69 -3.50 -6.37
N LYS A 119 -5.25 -4.32 -5.45
CA LYS A 119 -6.47 -3.97 -4.72
C LYS A 119 -6.24 -3.08 -3.51
N ASP A 120 -5.20 -3.34 -2.73
CA ASP A 120 -5.01 -2.66 -1.45
C ASP A 120 -3.95 -1.56 -1.50
N PHE A 121 -2.94 -1.70 -2.35
CA PHE A 121 -1.80 -0.77 -2.35
C PHE A 121 -1.87 0.27 -3.47
N ALA A 122 -1.95 -0.17 -4.73
CA ALA A 122 -2.00 0.70 -5.91
C ALA A 122 -3.27 1.56 -5.93
N THR A 123 -4.40 0.98 -5.51
CA THR A 123 -5.68 1.69 -5.40
C THR A 123 -5.60 2.81 -4.35
N ASP A 124 -5.04 2.54 -3.17
CA ASP A 124 -4.88 3.54 -2.12
C ASP A 124 -3.91 4.66 -2.54
N LEU A 125 -2.83 4.34 -3.26
CA LEU A 125 -1.93 5.33 -3.86
C LEU A 125 -2.64 6.18 -4.93
N LEU A 126 -3.50 5.57 -5.76
CA LEU A 126 -4.24 6.27 -6.81
C LEU A 126 -5.30 7.23 -6.24
N ILE A 127 -5.99 6.82 -5.17
CA ILE A 127 -6.99 7.63 -4.48
C ILE A 127 -6.33 8.73 -3.62
N GLY A 128 -5.08 8.51 -3.18
CA GLY A 128 -4.31 9.43 -2.37
C GLY A 128 -3.85 10.71 -3.08
N GLU A 129 -2.74 11.28 -2.62
CA GLU A 129 -2.22 12.61 -3.01
C GLU A 129 -1.94 12.79 -4.51
N THR A 130 -2.95 13.12 -5.32
CA THR A 130 -2.85 13.53 -6.74
C THR A 130 -1.75 12.82 -7.57
N TRP A 131 -1.48 11.54 -7.28
CA TRP A 131 -0.36 10.79 -7.85
C TRP A 131 -0.52 10.60 -9.37
N TYR A 132 -1.76 10.68 -9.86
CA TYR A 132 -2.05 10.68 -11.29
C TYR A 132 -1.41 11.86 -12.04
N GLN A 133 -0.98 12.93 -11.36
CA GLN A 133 -0.34 14.09 -12.00
C GLN A 133 1.09 13.82 -12.44
N ILE A 134 1.77 12.85 -11.81
CA ILE A 134 3.16 12.49 -12.11
C ILE A 134 3.28 11.34 -13.14
N ILE A 135 2.15 10.94 -13.74
CA ILE A 135 2.08 10.01 -14.86
C ILE A 135 1.45 10.66 -16.09
N GLY A 136 1.82 10.17 -17.27
CA GLY A 136 1.40 10.67 -18.57
C GLY A 136 0.00 10.21 -18.97
N ALA A 137 -0.37 10.50 -20.22
CA ALA A 137 -1.70 10.23 -20.74
C ALA A 137 -2.00 8.72 -20.79
N LYS A 138 -1.01 7.88 -21.10
CA LYS A 138 -1.15 6.43 -21.18
C LYS A 138 -1.39 5.84 -19.79
N GLY A 139 -0.61 6.28 -18.80
CA GLY A 139 -0.79 5.85 -17.41
C GLY A 139 -2.16 6.23 -16.85
N LYS A 140 -2.66 7.44 -17.17
CA LYS A 140 -4.00 7.90 -16.76
C LYS A 140 -5.10 7.06 -17.39
N PHE A 141 -5.00 6.76 -18.68
CA PHE A 141 -5.98 5.95 -19.39
C PHE A 141 -6.05 4.52 -18.81
N GLU A 142 -4.90 3.91 -18.55
CA GLU A 142 -4.80 2.56 -17.96
C GLU A 142 -5.03 2.53 -16.45
N ARG A 143 -5.19 3.70 -15.80
CA ARG A 143 -5.28 3.87 -14.34
C ARG A 143 -4.12 3.20 -13.60
N LYS A 144 -2.93 3.22 -14.20
CA LYS A 144 -1.74 2.53 -13.72
C LYS A 144 -0.67 3.54 -13.32
N LEU A 145 -0.38 3.61 -12.02
CA LEU A 145 0.65 4.51 -11.49
C LEU A 145 2.06 3.93 -11.58
N PHE A 146 2.19 2.62 -11.35
CA PHE A 146 3.48 1.95 -11.22
C PHE A 146 3.55 0.72 -12.10
N SER A 147 4.75 0.46 -12.61
CA SER A 147 5.20 -0.88 -12.95
C SER A 147 5.98 -1.43 -11.77
N TYR A 148 5.94 -2.75 -11.58
CA TYR A 148 6.68 -3.39 -10.50
C TYR A 148 7.27 -4.73 -10.91
N SER A 149 8.34 -5.12 -10.23
CA SER A 149 8.89 -6.47 -10.24
C SER A 149 8.83 -7.07 -8.84
N VAL A 150 8.77 -8.40 -8.77
CA VAL A 150 8.72 -9.17 -7.52
C VAL A 150 9.87 -10.16 -7.56
N GLN A 151 10.69 -10.18 -6.51
CA GLN A 151 11.80 -11.11 -6.35
C GLN A 151 11.69 -11.81 -4.99
N PRO A 152 11.68 -13.15 -4.93
CA PRO A 152 11.77 -13.87 -3.66
C PRO A 152 13.02 -13.48 -2.89
N TYR A 153 12.89 -13.31 -1.58
CA TYR A 153 14.01 -13.01 -0.69
C TYR A 153 14.25 -14.20 0.25
N ASP A 154 15.36 -14.90 0.03
CA ASP A 154 15.83 -15.98 0.88
C ASP A 154 16.87 -15.41 1.85
N TYR A 155 16.50 -15.25 3.12
CA TYR A 155 17.43 -14.82 4.16
C TYR A 155 18.39 -15.97 4.46
N ARG A 156 19.53 -15.98 3.75
CA ARG A 156 20.67 -16.83 4.11
C ARG A 156 21.61 -16.03 4.98
N PRO A 157 21.63 -16.24 6.31
CA PRO A 157 22.72 -15.69 7.12
C PRO A 157 24.03 -16.30 6.61
N LYS A 158 25.01 -15.43 6.33
CA LYS A 158 26.38 -15.85 6.04
C LYS A 158 27.04 -16.42 7.29
#